data_AF-A0A816VWF4-F1
#
_entry.id   AF-A0A816VWF4-F1
#
_cell.length_a   1.000
_cell.length_b   1.000
_cell.length_c   1.000
_cell.angle_alpha   90.00
_cell.angle_beta   90.00
_cell.angle_gamma   90.00
#
_symmetry.space_group_name_H-M   'P 1'
#
loop_
_entity.id
_entity.type
_entity.pdbx_description
1 polymer ?
#
loop_
_entity_poly.entity_id
_entity_poly.type
_entity_poly.pdbx_seq_one_letter_code
_entity_poly.pdbx_strand_id
1 'polypeptide(L)'
;MVRFGIDILLEQQPSWKLTNIGLVTNNAATTSNGILSRKALLDAGFNIKRLFSPEHGLDVNGADGDAIKDVSDTVTGLPVTSLYGEKLVPSQSDLMHIDILLFDIPDVGSRFYTYLWTMTYVMEAAAQYSKILIILDRPNPISGNLQLAEGPMLDMTTTSFLGRWPLPIRHSCTLGELAIYFNTTQNIKVSLEIVPCSGWNRNMFHPD
;
A
#
# COMPACT_ATOMS: atom_id res chain seq x y z
N MET A 1 16.15 0.76 16.30
CA MET A 1 14.72 1.02 16.03
C MET A 1 14.47 0.76 14.56
N VAL A 2 13.37 0.10 14.20
CA VAL A 2 13.03 -0.13 12.80
C VAL A 2 12.60 1.20 12.18
N ARG A 3 13.08 1.48 10.97
CA ARG A 3 12.62 2.61 10.14
C ARG A 3 11.83 2.05 8.97
N PHE A 4 10.64 2.57 8.73
CA PHE A 4 9.76 2.16 7.65
C PHE A 4 10.20 2.78 6.33
N GLY A 5 9.70 2.28 5.20
CA GLY A 5 10.00 2.84 3.88
C GLY A 5 9.73 4.35 3.80
N ILE A 6 8.70 4.84 4.50
CA ILE A 6 8.42 6.28 4.60
C ILE A 6 9.55 7.07 5.28
N ASP A 7 10.12 6.55 6.38
CA ASP A 7 11.23 7.23 7.07
C ASP A 7 12.46 7.30 6.16
N ILE A 8 12.74 6.22 5.41
CA ILE A 8 13.84 6.16 4.45
C ILE A 8 13.62 7.17 3.31
N LEU A 9 12.41 7.21 2.74
CA LEU A 9 12.08 8.10 1.63
C LEU A 9 12.21 9.58 2.04
N LEU A 10 11.78 9.93 3.25
CA LEU A 10 11.89 11.27 3.80
C LEU A 10 13.36 11.71 3.96
N GLU A 11 14.28 10.79 4.22
CA GLU A 11 15.72 11.09 4.26
C GLU A 11 16.34 11.21 2.87
N GLN A 12 15.89 10.38 1.91
CA GLN A 12 16.45 10.36 0.55
C GLN A 12 16.16 11.62 -0.25
N GLN A 13 15.03 12.29 0.00
CA GLN A 13 14.64 13.54 -0.68
C GLN A 13 14.82 13.48 -2.22
N PRO A 14 14.26 12.46 -2.89
CA PRO A 14 14.51 12.26 -4.31
C PRO A 14 13.98 13.43 -5.15
N SER A 15 14.66 13.74 -6.25
CA SER A 15 14.26 14.85 -7.14
C SER A 15 12.86 14.70 -7.71
N TRP A 16 12.39 13.46 -7.89
CA TRP A 16 11.03 13.18 -8.37
C TRP A 16 9.95 13.54 -7.35
N LYS A 17 10.27 13.91 -6.09
CA LYS A 17 9.26 14.33 -5.11
C LYS A 17 8.39 15.51 -5.59
N LEU A 18 8.86 16.27 -6.57
CA LEU A 18 8.16 17.41 -7.17
C LEU A 18 7.23 17.02 -8.33
N THR A 19 7.27 15.77 -8.82
CA THR A 19 6.31 15.27 -9.83
C THR A 19 4.92 15.09 -9.23
N ASN A 20 3.91 14.80 -10.05
CA ASN A 20 2.57 14.62 -9.51
C ASN A 20 2.41 13.24 -8.88
N ILE A 21 2.18 13.20 -7.58
CA ILE A 21 2.15 11.96 -6.81
C ILE A 21 0.73 11.61 -6.39
N GLY A 22 0.35 10.35 -6.60
CA GLY A 22 -0.81 9.73 -5.97
C GLY A 22 -0.35 8.90 -4.78
N LEU A 23 -1.04 8.98 -3.64
CA LEU A 23 -0.66 8.24 -2.44
C LEU A 23 -1.78 7.30 -2.00
N VAL A 24 -1.52 6.00 -2.00
CA VAL A 24 -2.37 4.98 -1.40
C VAL A 24 -1.98 4.82 0.07
N THR A 25 -2.88 5.18 0.99
CA THR A 25 -2.59 5.29 2.43
C THR A 25 -3.89 5.20 3.25
N ASN A 26 -3.76 5.02 4.57
CA ASN A 26 -4.82 5.25 5.56
C ASN A 26 -4.22 5.93 6.82
N ASN A 27 -5.00 6.06 7.91
CA ASN A 27 -4.51 6.63 9.17
C ASN A 27 -3.56 5.73 9.95
N ALA A 28 -3.54 4.42 9.68
CA ALA A 28 -2.58 3.52 10.32
C ALA A 28 -1.14 3.75 9.79
N ALA A 29 -1.01 4.26 8.56
CA ALA A 29 0.27 4.64 7.99
C ALA A 29 0.86 5.88 8.68
N THR A 30 1.84 5.65 9.54
CA THR A 30 2.63 6.68 10.22
C THR A 30 4.12 6.47 10.00
N THR A 31 4.91 7.52 10.22
CA THR A 31 6.36 7.46 10.39
C THR A 31 6.72 6.72 11.68
N SER A 32 7.99 6.35 11.84
CA SER A 32 8.50 5.76 13.08
C SER A 32 8.26 6.61 14.35
N ASN A 33 7.99 7.91 14.19
CA ASN A 33 7.68 8.85 15.26
C ASN A 33 6.16 9.17 15.39
N GLY A 34 5.29 8.42 14.70
CA GLY A 34 3.84 8.54 14.83
C GLY A 34 3.19 9.69 14.03
N ILE A 35 3.92 10.31 13.09
CA ILE A 35 3.34 11.33 12.21
C ILE A 35 2.66 10.63 11.04
N LEU A 36 1.40 10.98 10.72
CA LEU A 36 0.69 10.45 9.56
C LEU A 36 1.55 10.58 8.29
N SER A 37 1.70 9.48 7.53
CA SER A 37 2.57 9.44 6.35
C SER A 37 2.25 10.52 5.33
N ARG A 38 0.95 10.72 5.04
CA ARG A 38 0.48 11.78 4.13
C ARG A 38 0.87 13.19 4.58
N LYS A 39 0.86 13.44 5.90
CA LYS A 39 1.27 14.72 6.48
C LYS A 39 2.79 14.88 6.38
N ALA A 40 3.54 13.86 6.78
CA ALA A 40 5.01 13.89 6.75
C ALA A 40 5.55 14.14 5.34
N LEU A 41 4.98 13.49 4.32
CA LEU A 41 5.36 13.70 2.91
C LEU A 41 5.06 15.13 2.44
N LEU A 42 3.89 15.68 2.77
CA LEU A 42 3.55 17.07 2.41
C LEU A 42 4.45 18.08 3.11
N ASP A 43 4.69 17.91 4.40
CA ASP A 43 5.61 18.77 5.16
C ASP A 43 7.03 18.73 4.58
N ALA A 44 7.45 17.57 4.02
CA ALA A 44 8.72 17.40 3.32
C ALA A 44 8.72 17.89 1.86
N GLY A 45 7.61 18.45 1.38
CA GLY A 45 7.49 19.06 0.05
C GLY A 45 7.26 18.06 -1.09
N PHE A 46 6.71 16.88 -0.82
CA PHE A 46 6.24 15.98 -1.86
C PHE A 46 4.95 16.54 -2.49
N ASN A 47 4.89 16.58 -3.82
CA ASN A 47 3.78 17.14 -4.58
C ASN A 47 2.64 16.11 -4.75
N ILE A 48 1.99 15.78 -3.64
CA ILE A 48 0.85 14.86 -3.61
C ILE A 48 -0.39 15.57 -4.16
N LYS A 49 -1.02 14.99 -5.18
CA LYS A 49 -2.21 15.53 -5.85
C LYS A 49 -3.52 14.87 -5.42
N ARG A 50 -3.46 13.59 -5.04
CA ARG A 50 -4.63 12.79 -4.72
C ARG A 50 -4.27 11.67 -3.75
N LEU A 51 -5.17 11.40 -2.82
CA LEU A 51 -5.10 10.25 -1.93
C LEU A 51 -6.02 9.14 -2.44
N PHE A 52 -5.60 7.90 -2.22
CA PHE A 52 -6.38 6.71 -2.48
C PHE A 52 -6.53 5.95 -1.16
N SER A 53 -7.75 5.75 -0.69
CA SER A 53 -8.01 5.01 0.55
C SER A 53 -8.45 3.59 0.23
N PRO A 54 -7.90 2.57 0.91
CA PRO A 54 -8.36 1.18 0.78
C PRO A 54 -9.69 0.96 1.54
N GLU A 55 -10.00 -0.29 1.89
CA GLU A 55 -11.10 -0.65 2.79
C GLU A 55 -11.10 0.18 4.08
N HIS A 56 -12.30 0.59 4.53
CA HIS A 56 -12.59 1.49 5.66
C HIS A 56 -12.24 2.98 5.48
N GLY A 57 -11.79 3.42 4.30
CA GLY A 57 -11.47 4.84 4.08
C GLY A 57 -10.15 5.28 4.73
N LEU A 58 -9.92 6.59 4.87
CA LEU A 58 -8.73 7.10 5.58
C LEU A 58 -8.86 6.91 7.09
N ASP A 59 -10.06 7.10 7.64
CA ASP A 59 -10.39 6.84 9.03
C ASP A 59 -10.78 5.38 9.21
N VAL A 60 -9.90 4.58 9.80
CA VAL A 60 -10.10 3.14 10.10
C VAL A 60 -11.31 2.85 11.03
N ASN A 61 -12.06 3.89 11.43
CA ASN A 61 -13.24 3.85 12.31
C ASN A 61 -14.57 4.11 11.57
N GLY A 62 -14.57 4.27 10.24
CA GLY A 62 -15.79 4.51 9.46
C GLY A 62 -16.71 3.27 9.40
N ALA A 63 -18.03 3.48 9.57
CA ALA A 63 -19.02 2.42 9.46
C ALA A 63 -19.15 1.89 8.01
N ASP A 64 -19.43 0.58 7.88
CA ASP A 64 -19.64 -0.09 6.58
C ASP A 64 -20.78 0.55 5.77
N GLY A 65 -20.52 0.84 4.49
CA GLY A 65 -21.57 0.86 3.46
C GLY A 65 -22.09 2.20 2.93
N ASP A 66 -21.58 3.36 3.36
CA ASP A 66 -22.03 4.64 2.78
C ASP A 66 -21.22 5.06 1.55
N ALA A 67 -21.94 5.44 0.48
CA ALA A 67 -21.36 5.94 -0.77
C ALA A 67 -20.65 7.29 -0.55
N ILE A 68 -19.33 7.24 -0.38
CA ILE A 68 -18.50 8.42 -0.13
C ILE A 68 -18.35 9.23 -1.43
N LYS A 69 -19.14 10.30 -1.60
CA LYS A 69 -18.92 11.36 -2.60
C LYS A 69 -17.59 12.05 -2.31
N ASP A 70 -16.69 12.13 -3.30
CA ASP A 70 -15.38 12.81 -3.30
C ASP A 70 -15.10 13.65 -2.04
N VAL A 71 -14.56 12.99 -1.02
CA VAL A 71 -14.21 13.63 0.26
C VAL A 71 -12.84 14.26 0.13
N SER A 72 -12.66 15.46 0.68
CA SER A 72 -11.34 16.03 0.90
C SER A 72 -10.82 15.55 2.26
N ASP A 73 -9.58 15.09 2.32
CA ASP A 73 -8.94 14.70 3.57
C ASP A 73 -8.80 15.90 4.50
N THR A 74 -9.23 15.77 5.75
CA THR A 74 -9.25 16.88 6.73
C THR A 74 -7.85 17.31 7.17
N VAL A 75 -6.85 16.44 7.03
CA VAL A 75 -5.46 16.72 7.40
C VAL A 75 -4.72 17.47 6.30
N THR A 76 -4.96 17.11 5.04
CA THR A 76 -4.18 17.61 3.89
C THR A 76 -4.97 18.52 2.94
N GLY A 77 -6.29 18.50 3.00
CA GLY A 77 -7.18 19.17 2.04
C GLY A 77 -7.19 18.53 0.65
N LEU A 78 -6.50 17.40 0.45
CA LEU A 78 -6.39 16.73 -0.84
C LEU A 78 -7.66 15.91 -1.15
N PRO A 79 -8.03 15.77 -2.44
CA PRO A 79 -9.11 14.89 -2.82
C PRO A 79 -8.77 13.42 -2.53
N VAL A 80 -9.77 12.67 -2.07
CA VAL A 80 -9.65 11.24 -1.73
C VAL A 80 -10.52 10.42 -2.68
N THR A 81 -9.94 9.37 -3.25
CA THR A 81 -10.67 8.35 -4.01
C THR A 81 -10.70 7.05 -3.22
N SER A 82 -11.89 6.53 -2.93
CA SER A 82 -12.05 5.22 -2.29
C SER A 82 -11.74 4.10 -3.30
N LEU A 83 -10.93 3.14 -2.87
CA LEU A 83 -10.60 1.90 -3.57
C LEU A 83 -11.25 0.69 -2.87
N TYR A 84 -12.50 0.86 -2.44
CA TYR A 84 -13.33 -0.16 -1.81
C TYR A 84 -14.78 -0.11 -2.30
N GLY A 85 -15.49 -1.24 -2.20
CA GLY A 85 -16.89 -1.36 -2.64
C GLY A 85 -17.01 -1.37 -4.16
N GLU A 86 -17.71 -0.37 -4.71
CA GLU A 86 -17.98 -0.29 -6.16
C GLU A 86 -16.73 -0.04 -7.02
N LYS A 87 -15.63 0.41 -6.40
CA LYS A 87 -14.39 0.76 -7.10
C LYS A 87 -13.19 0.17 -6.36
N LEU A 88 -12.60 -0.89 -6.90
CA LEU A 88 -11.38 -1.52 -6.34
C LEU A 88 -10.09 -1.09 -7.06
N VAL A 89 -10.23 -0.51 -8.25
CA VAL A 89 -9.12 -0.18 -9.15
C VAL A 89 -9.15 1.32 -9.45
N PRO A 90 -8.02 2.03 -9.33
CA PRO A 90 -7.92 3.40 -9.83
C PRO A 90 -8.26 3.45 -11.33
N SER A 91 -9.16 4.33 -11.72
CA SER A 91 -9.51 4.52 -13.13
C SER A 91 -8.46 5.37 -13.84
N GLN A 92 -8.49 5.36 -15.18
CA GLN A 92 -7.65 6.26 -15.99
C GLN A 92 -7.82 7.73 -15.59
N SER A 93 -9.04 8.15 -15.25
CA SER A 93 -9.32 9.52 -14.82
C SER A 93 -8.65 9.87 -13.49
N ASP A 94 -8.58 8.93 -12.54
CA ASP A 94 -7.92 9.18 -11.27
C ASP A 94 -6.40 9.35 -11.44
N LEU A 95 -5.83 8.68 -12.44
CA LEU A 95 -4.40 8.59 -12.70
C LEU A 95 -3.92 9.51 -13.84
N MET A 96 -4.82 10.28 -14.46
CA MET A 96 -4.51 11.11 -15.64
C MET A 96 -3.40 12.13 -15.38
N HIS A 97 -3.34 12.67 -14.16
CA HIS A 97 -2.35 13.66 -13.74
C HIS A 97 -1.41 13.13 -12.65
N ILE A 98 -1.27 11.81 -12.54
CA ILE A 98 -0.35 11.17 -11.61
C ILE A 98 0.81 10.59 -12.42
N ASP A 99 2.05 10.86 -12.00
CA ASP A 99 3.27 10.31 -12.60
C ASP A 99 3.73 9.09 -11.79
N ILE A 100 3.70 9.21 -10.47
CA ILE A 100 4.15 8.21 -9.50
C ILE A 100 3.03 7.89 -8.53
N LEU A 101 2.79 6.59 -8.31
CA LEU A 101 1.97 6.09 -7.22
C LEU A 101 2.87 5.64 -6.07
N LEU A 102 2.66 6.21 -4.90
CA LEU A 102 3.22 5.71 -3.65
C LEU A 102 2.19 4.79 -2.98
N PHE A 103 2.63 3.64 -2.50
CA PHE A 103 1.82 2.74 -1.67
C PHE A 103 2.44 2.65 -0.28
N ASP A 104 1.73 3.14 0.73
CA ASP A 104 2.18 3.15 2.12
C ASP A 104 1.05 2.79 3.07
N ILE A 105 0.87 1.49 3.31
CA ILE A 105 -0.17 0.95 4.19
C ILE A 105 0.44 -0.18 5.03
N PRO A 106 0.28 -0.16 6.37
CA PRO A 106 0.62 -1.30 7.22
C PRO A 106 -0.29 -2.51 6.94
N ASP A 107 0.29 -3.70 6.88
CA ASP A 107 -0.42 -4.97 6.72
C ASP A 107 -0.26 -5.84 7.97
N VAL A 108 -1.11 -6.86 8.13
CA VAL A 108 -1.10 -7.76 9.29
C VAL A 108 -0.41 -9.11 9.03
N GLY A 109 0.06 -9.36 7.81
CA GLY A 109 0.74 -10.60 7.45
C GLY A 109 -0.20 -11.76 7.11
N SER A 110 -1.49 -11.48 6.88
CA SER A 110 -2.52 -12.47 6.59
C SER A 110 -3.14 -12.28 5.21
N ARG A 111 -3.34 -13.39 4.50
CA ARG A 111 -3.96 -13.42 3.17
C ARG A 111 -5.32 -12.75 3.10
N PHE A 112 -6.11 -12.81 4.17
CA PHE A 112 -7.48 -12.28 4.16
C PHE A 112 -7.54 -10.78 4.45
N TYR A 113 -6.41 -10.15 4.78
CA TYR A 113 -6.35 -8.71 4.94
C TYR A 113 -6.25 -8.03 3.59
N THR A 114 -7.22 -7.18 3.30
CA THR A 114 -7.53 -6.74 1.93
C THR A 114 -6.55 -5.73 1.37
N TYR A 115 -5.73 -5.09 2.19
CA TYR A 115 -4.73 -4.11 1.73
C TYR A 115 -3.69 -4.73 0.79
N LEU A 116 -3.35 -6.01 1.03
CA LEU A 116 -2.57 -6.80 0.07
C LEU A 116 -3.24 -6.83 -1.30
N TRP A 117 -4.54 -7.09 -1.35
CA TRP A 117 -5.25 -7.19 -2.61
C TRP A 117 -5.52 -5.82 -3.25
N THR A 118 -5.76 -4.76 -2.47
CA THR A 118 -5.75 -3.39 -2.97
C THR A 118 -4.42 -3.06 -3.66
N MET A 119 -3.27 -3.42 -3.07
CA MET A 119 -1.95 -3.24 -3.69
C MET A 119 -1.90 -3.87 -5.08
N THR A 120 -2.40 -5.11 -5.22
CA THR A 120 -2.35 -5.81 -6.52
C THR A 120 -3.22 -5.14 -7.59
N TYR A 121 -4.36 -4.54 -7.24
CA TYR A 121 -5.15 -3.74 -8.18
C TYR A 121 -4.46 -2.43 -8.56
N VAL A 122 -3.80 -1.78 -7.61
CA VAL A 122 -2.99 -0.59 -7.87
C VAL A 122 -1.82 -0.92 -8.80
N MET A 123 -1.17 -2.08 -8.62
CA MET A 123 -0.11 -2.56 -9.52
C MET A 123 -0.62 -2.75 -10.95
N GLU A 124 -1.78 -3.39 -11.14
CA GLU A 124 -2.39 -3.59 -12.46
C GLU A 124 -2.76 -2.26 -13.12
N ALA A 125 -3.36 -1.32 -12.38
CA ALA A 125 -3.67 0.02 -12.89
C ALA A 125 -2.40 0.80 -13.26
N ALA A 126 -1.38 0.75 -12.41
CA ALA A 126 -0.10 1.39 -12.67
C ALA A 126 0.57 0.84 -13.94
N ALA A 127 0.57 -0.48 -14.14
CA ALA A 127 1.04 -1.09 -15.38
C ALA A 127 0.23 -0.64 -16.59
N GLN A 128 -1.11 -0.69 -16.50
CA GLN A 128 -2.01 -0.35 -17.59
C GLN A 128 -1.86 1.10 -18.06
N TYR A 129 -1.63 2.02 -17.13
CA TYR A 129 -1.54 3.45 -17.40
C TYR A 129 -0.11 3.99 -17.34
N SER A 130 0.89 3.12 -17.44
CA SER A 130 2.32 3.44 -17.51
C SER A 130 2.80 4.35 -16.37
N LYS A 131 2.38 4.06 -15.14
CA LYS A 131 2.79 4.75 -13.93
C LYS A 131 3.91 3.98 -13.24
N ILE A 132 4.80 4.73 -12.57
CA ILE A 132 5.76 4.12 -11.65
C ILE A 132 5.02 3.87 -10.34
N LEU A 133 5.15 2.67 -9.79
CA LEU A 133 4.66 2.31 -8.47
C LEU A 133 5.84 2.14 -7.52
N ILE A 134 5.80 2.86 -6.40
CA ILE A 134 6.81 2.77 -5.35
C ILE A 134 6.12 2.28 -4.07
N ILE A 135 6.55 1.13 -3.56
CA ILE A 135 6.08 0.60 -2.28
C ILE A 135 6.98 1.12 -1.16
N LEU A 136 6.41 1.82 -0.19
CA LEU A 136 7.09 2.20 1.04
C LEU A 136 6.96 1.03 2.00
N ASP A 137 7.96 0.17 2.02
CA ASP A 137 7.82 -1.14 2.65
C ASP A 137 7.64 -1.01 4.17
N ARG A 138 6.92 -1.96 4.75
CA ARG A 138 6.66 -2.05 6.20
C ARG A 138 6.91 -3.48 6.69
N PRO A 139 7.34 -3.65 7.95
CA PRO A 139 7.54 -4.99 8.52
C PRO A 139 6.25 -5.83 8.44
N ASN A 140 6.40 -7.12 8.19
CA ASN A 140 5.34 -8.06 8.51
C ASN A 140 5.26 -8.20 10.04
N PRO A 141 4.13 -7.87 10.70
CA PRO A 141 4.05 -7.83 12.15
C PRO A 141 4.14 -9.21 12.78
N ILE A 142 3.73 -10.25 12.06
CA ILE A 142 3.84 -11.65 12.47
C ILE A 142 5.06 -12.32 11.85
N SER A 143 6.19 -11.60 11.77
CA SER A 143 7.49 -12.08 11.31
C SER A 143 7.60 -12.34 9.81
N GLY A 144 8.79 -12.05 9.28
CA GLY A 144 9.20 -12.43 7.93
C GLY A 144 9.73 -13.86 7.84
N ASN A 145 9.80 -14.64 8.91
CA ASN A 145 10.39 -15.97 8.86
C ASN A 145 9.50 -16.90 8.05
N LEU A 146 9.97 -17.31 6.87
CA LEU A 146 9.22 -18.16 5.94
C LEU A 146 8.90 -19.54 6.52
N GLN A 147 9.64 -20.02 7.52
CA GLN A 147 9.32 -21.27 8.24
C GLN A 147 8.03 -21.14 9.07
N LEU A 148 7.60 -19.91 9.37
CA LEU A 148 6.35 -19.63 10.07
C LEU A 148 5.19 -19.40 9.12
N ALA A 149 5.39 -19.51 7.79
CA ALA A 149 4.29 -19.46 6.85
C ALA A 149 3.36 -20.66 7.09
N GLU A 150 2.05 -20.41 7.14
CA GLU A 150 1.09 -21.38 7.67
C GLU A 150 -0.27 -21.29 6.96
N GLY A 151 -0.95 -22.43 6.90
CA GLY A 151 -2.30 -22.57 6.34
C GLY A 151 -2.30 -22.99 4.87
N PRO A 152 -3.47 -23.42 4.36
CA PRO A 152 -3.59 -23.88 2.99
C PRO A 152 -3.35 -22.75 2.00
N MET A 153 -2.76 -23.08 0.85
CA MET A 153 -2.79 -22.21 -0.33
C MET A 153 -4.24 -21.94 -0.75
N LEU A 154 -4.49 -20.80 -1.39
CA LEU A 154 -5.82 -20.48 -1.90
C LEU A 154 -6.19 -21.47 -2.99
N ASP A 155 -7.34 -22.13 -2.85
CA ASP A 155 -7.99 -22.84 -3.95
C ASP A 155 -8.56 -21.79 -4.90
N MET A 156 -8.10 -21.80 -6.15
CA MET A 156 -8.50 -20.83 -7.16
C MET A 156 -10.00 -20.90 -7.51
N THR A 157 -10.71 -21.97 -7.16
CA THR A 157 -12.18 -22.04 -7.26
C THR A 157 -12.90 -21.16 -6.24
N THR A 158 -12.20 -20.66 -5.22
CA THR A 158 -12.72 -19.84 -4.12
C THR A 158 -12.15 -18.41 -4.10
N THR A 159 -11.60 -17.95 -5.23
CA THR A 159 -11.01 -16.62 -5.36
C THR A 159 -12.03 -15.50 -5.10
N SER A 160 -11.60 -14.44 -4.42
CA SER A 160 -12.43 -13.27 -4.07
C SER A 160 -11.54 -12.06 -3.74
N PHE A 161 -12.14 -10.95 -3.32
CA PHE A 161 -11.38 -9.79 -2.84
C PHE A 161 -10.53 -10.09 -1.59
N LEU A 162 -10.86 -11.15 -0.84
CA LEU A 162 -10.09 -11.62 0.32
C LEU A 162 -8.94 -12.56 -0.08
N GLY A 163 -8.78 -12.85 -1.37
CA GLY A 163 -7.86 -13.86 -1.86
C GLY A 163 -7.86 -13.94 -3.38
N ARG A 164 -6.92 -13.29 -4.06
CA ARG A 164 -6.87 -13.31 -5.54
C ARG A 164 -6.05 -14.49 -6.08
N TRP A 165 -4.91 -14.78 -5.43
CA TRP A 165 -3.91 -15.74 -5.92
C TRP A 165 -3.41 -16.71 -4.83
N PRO A 166 -2.77 -17.82 -5.21
CA PRO A 166 -2.22 -18.80 -4.26
C PRO A 166 -1.18 -18.16 -3.34
N LEU A 167 -1.54 -18.07 -2.07
CA LEU A 167 -0.71 -17.62 -0.96
C LEU A 167 -1.17 -18.40 0.28
N PRO A 168 -0.31 -18.80 1.24
CA PRO A 168 -0.77 -19.38 2.51
C PRO A 168 -1.50 -18.32 3.35
N ILE A 169 -2.23 -18.74 4.39
CA ILE A 169 -2.99 -17.81 5.25
C ILE A 169 -2.05 -16.84 5.94
N ARG A 170 -0.98 -17.34 6.57
CA ARG A 170 0.14 -16.53 7.06
C ARG A 170 1.25 -16.64 6.03
N HIS A 171 1.61 -15.51 5.42
CA HIS A 171 2.57 -15.49 4.31
C HIS A 171 4.00 -15.17 4.71
N SER A 172 4.22 -14.54 5.88
CA SER A 172 5.56 -14.19 6.37
C SER A 172 6.41 -13.39 5.38
N CYS A 173 5.76 -12.51 4.61
CA CYS A 173 6.37 -11.61 3.64
C CYS A 173 5.92 -10.18 3.89
N THR A 174 6.77 -9.20 3.58
CA THR A 174 6.35 -7.79 3.53
C THR A 174 5.51 -7.54 2.26
N LEU A 175 4.79 -6.41 2.20
CA LEU A 175 4.07 -6.04 0.99
C LEU A 175 5.03 -5.76 -0.18
N GLY A 176 6.23 -5.19 0.08
CA GLY A 176 7.24 -5.01 -0.95
C GLY A 176 7.72 -6.33 -1.56
N GLU A 177 7.92 -7.36 -0.74
CA GLU A 177 8.27 -8.70 -1.20
C GLU A 177 7.16 -9.33 -2.04
N LEU A 178 5.90 -9.19 -1.58
CA LEU A 178 4.74 -9.70 -2.32
C LEU A 178 4.51 -8.94 -3.63
N ALA A 179 4.77 -7.63 -3.68
CA ALA A 179 4.70 -6.84 -4.91
C ALA A 179 5.69 -7.37 -5.96
N ILE A 180 6.94 -7.64 -5.56
CA ILE A 180 7.93 -8.25 -6.47
C ILE A 180 7.44 -9.62 -6.96
N TYR A 181 7.01 -10.47 -6.03
CA TYR A 181 6.53 -11.82 -6.34
C TYR A 181 5.35 -11.82 -7.32
N PHE A 182 4.34 -10.98 -7.11
CA PHE A 182 3.18 -10.90 -7.98
C PHE A 182 3.47 -10.18 -9.30
N ASN A 183 4.38 -9.19 -9.31
CA ASN A 183 4.77 -8.55 -10.56
C ASN A 183 5.38 -9.57 -11.54
N THR A 184 6.16 -10.52 -11.03
CA THR A 184 6.71 -11.65 -11.82
C THR A 184 5.67 -12.74 -12.10
N THR A 185 5.06 -13.33 -11.07
CA THR A 185 4.23 -14.53 -11.23
C THR A 185 2.92 -14.28 -11.98
N GLN A 186 2.38 -13.07 -11.88
CA GLN A 186 1.15 -12.67 -12.57
C GLN A 186 1.44 -11.83 -13.83
N ASN A 187 2.73 -11.65 -14.17
CA ASN A 187 3.16 -10.94 -15.38
C ASN A 187 2.54 -9.54 -15.49
N ILE A 188 2.45 -8.82 -14.36
CA ILE A 188 1.81 -7.48 -14.27
C ILE A 188 2.64 -6.45 -15.05
N LYS A 189 3.97 -6.56 -15.01
CA LYS A 189 4.92 -5.68 -15.71
C LYS A 189 4.80 -4.19 -15.31
N VAL A 190 4.43 -3.91 -14.06
CA VAL A 190 4.49 -2.55 -13.52
C VAL A 190 5.95 -2.13 -13.34
N SER A 191 6.26 -0.86 -13.61
CA SER A 191 7.53 -0.24 -13.22
C SER A 191 7.52 -0.09 -11.69
N LEU A 192 8.16 -1.05 -11.02
CA LEU A 192 8.10 -1.23 -9.57
C LEU A 192 9.42 -0.82 -8.91
N GLU A 193 9.33 0.01 -7.87
CA GLU A 193 10.40 0.30 -6.93
C GLU A 193 9.96 -0.03 -5.51
N ILE A 194 10.88 -0.52 -4.68
CA ILE A 194 10.63 -0.77 -3.26
C ILE A 194 11.58 0.09 -2.45
N VAL A 195 11.05 0.87 -1.51
CA VAL A 195 11.85 1.54 -0.48
C VAL A 195 11.84 0.63 0.76
N PRO A 196 12.91 -0.15 1.01
CA PRO A 196 12.90 -1.18 2.04
C PRO A 196 12.95 -0.57 3.45
N CYS A 197 12.46 -1.32 4.44
CA CYS A 197 12.70 -1.01 5.85
C CYS A 197 14.19 -1.08 6.20
N SER A 198 14.62 -0.27 7.18
CA SER A 198 15.94 -0.40 7.81
C SER A 198 15.82 -0.88 9.25
N GLY A 199 16.76 -1.70 9.70
CA GLY A 199 16.78 -2.25 11.06
C GLY A 199 15.78 -3.37 11.32
N TRP A 200 14.97 -3.75 10.34
CA TRP A 200 14.10 -4.93 10.39
C TRP A 200 14.89 -6.20 10.03
N ASN A 201 14.57 -7.32 10.68
CA ASN A 201 15.01 -8.64 10.25
C ASN A 201 13.85 -9.64 10.31
N ARG A 202 13.94 -10.69 9.49
CA ARG A 202 12.84 -11.65 9.30
C ARG A 202 12.39 -12.34 10.60
N ASN A 203 13.25 -12.51 11.59
CA ASN A 203 12.91 -13.18 12.84
C ASN A 203 12.19 -12.26 13.85
N MET A 204 12.13 -10.95 13.58
CA MET A 204 11.41 -10.02 14.44
C MET A 204 9.90 -10.21 14.31
N PHE A 205 9.22 -10.19 15.45
CA PHE A 205 7.79 -9.93 15.52
C PHE A 205 7.61 -8.45 15.85
N HIS A 206 6.60 -7.82 15.28
CA HIS A 206 6.18 -6.46 15.61
C HIS A 206 4.72 -6.48 16.07
N PRO A 207 4.43 -7.09 17.23
CA PRO A 207 3.15 -6.90 17.88
C PRO A 207 3.16 -5.50 18.48
N ASP A 208 2.29 -4.64 17.96
CA ASP A 208 2.04 -3.26 18.39
C ASP A 208 3.18 -2.24 18.14
#